data_AF-A0A914XFN8-F1
#
_entry.id   AF-A0A914XFN8-F1
#
_cell.length_a   1.000
_cell.length_b   1.000
_cell.length_c   1.000
_cell.angle_alpha   90.00
_cell.angle_beta   90.00
_cell.angle_gamma   90.00
#
_symmetry.space_group_name_H-M   'P 1'
#
loop_
_entity.id
_entity.type
_entity.pdbx_description
1 polymer ?
#
loop_
_entity_poly.entity_id
_entity_poly.type
_entity_poly.pdbx_seq_one_letter_code
_entity_poly.pdbx_strand_id
1 'polypeptide(L)'
;MDNATRKLCDTANYLAHNTQLKVMLTLRAVVGAVGLCLFGVLFKVQGTHLAFHSNARLLLLSHHIWVVLQAIANLLAHSFSLIYYAMNFTGPCEYMVSMAVTLLLKGPIAFTVYGQVWALAAMAVERCYATYSYHDYEESDSTLGKLLIGIQVH
;
A
#
# COMPACT_ATOMS: atom_id res chain seq x y z
N MET A 1 3.62 29.56 -23.90
CA MET A 1 3.91 28.44 -22.98
C MET A 1 5.05 28.87 -22.08
N ASP A 2 4.82 28.87 -20.77
CA ASP A 2 5.83 29.24 -19.77
C ASP A 2 6.93 28.16 -19.70
N ASN A 3 8.13 28.54 -19.25
CA ASN A 3 9.31 27.68 -19.25
C ASN A 3 9.12 26.44 -18.35
N ALA A 4 8.33 26.59 -17.27
CA ALA A 4 7.94 25.50 -16.39
C ALA A 4 7.03 24.47 -17.07
N THR A 5 6.05 24.93 -17.87
CA THR A 5 5.12 24.05 -18.60
C THR A 5 5.85 23.23 -19.66
N ARG A 6 6.88 23.81 -20.30
CA ARG A 6 7.70 23.11 -21.30
C ARG A 6 8.50 21.96 -20.69
N LYS A 7 9.14 22.18 -19.53
CA LYS A 7 9.85 21.11 -18.78
C LYS A 7 8.92 19.96 -18.35
N LEU A 8 7.71 20.29 -17.88
CA LEU A 8 6.71 19.29 -17.50
C LEU A 8 6.28 18.42 -18.69
N CYS A 9 6.09 19.05 -19.85
CA CYS A 9 5.73 18.37 -21.09
C CYS A 9 6.84 17.44 -21.60
N ASP A 10 8.10 17.92 -21.61
CA ASP A 10 9.26 17.08 -21.99
C ASP A 10 9.42 15.89 -21.05
N THR A 11 9.18 16.10 -19.75
CA THR A 11 9.22 15.05 -18.73
C THR A 11 8.10 14.02 -18.96
N ALA A 12 6.88 14.47 -19.24
CA ALA A 12 5.74 13.59 -19.52
C ALA A 12 5.98 12.73 -20.77
N ASN A 13 6.53 13.32 -21.83
CA ASN A 13 6.89 12.62 -23.06
C ASN A 13 8.01 11.58 -22.82
N TYR A 14 9.04 11.96 -22.07
CA TYR A 14 10.11 11.02 -21.67
C TYR A 14 9.56 9.85 -20.84
N LEU A 15 8.66 10.11 -19.88
CA LEU A 15 8.04 9.05 -19.07
C LEU A 15 7.15 8.11 -19.89
N ALA A 16 6.40 8.63 -20.87
CA ALA A 16 5.53 7.83 -21.73
C ALA A 16 6.32 6.84 -22.62
N HIS A 17 7.51 7.25 -23.04
CA HIS A 17 8.41 6.43 -23.88
C HIS A 17 9.36 5.54 -23.08
N ASN A 18 9.54 5.78 -21.78
CA ASN A 18 10.50 5.03 -20.97
C ASN A 18 9.98 3.62 -20.63
N THR A 19 10.61 2.61 -21.24
CA THR A 19 10.31 1.19 -21.03
C THR A 19 10.57 0.73 -19.60
N GLN A 20 11.57 1.29 -18.90
CA GLN A 20 11.88 0.92 -17.52
C GLN A 20 10.74 1.26 -16.56
N LEU A 21 10.08 2.40 -16.78
CA LEU A 21 8.93 2.82 -15.98
C LEU A 21 7.77 1.84 -16.14
N LYS A 22 7.50 1.40 -17.38
CA LYS A 22 6.45 0.42 -17.70
C LYS A 22 6.75 -0.93 -17.03
N VAL A 23 7.98 -1.42 -17.10
CA VAL A 23 8.40 -2.68 -16.44
C VAL A 23 8.24 -2.60 -14.93
N MET A 24 8.66 -1.51 -14.28
CA MET A 24 8.49 -1.33 -12.84
C MET A 24 7.02 -1.31 -12.43
N LEU A 25 6.15 -0.70 -13.25
CA LEU A 25 4.70 -0.69 -13.05
C LEU A 25 4.11 -2.11 -13.12
N THR A 26 4.49 -2.87 -14.14
CA THR A 26 4.02 -4.24 -14.34
C THR A 26 4.49 -5.14 -13.21
N LEU A 27 5.74 -5.03 -12.77
CA LEU A 27 6.28 -5.79 -11.65
C LEU A 27 5.47 -5.53 -10.37
N ARG A 28 5.16 -4.25 -10.08
CA ARG A 28 4.35 -3.88 -8.90
C ARG A 28 2.94 -4.46 -8.96
N ALA A 29 2.32 -4.49 -10.14
CA ALA A 29 1.01 -5.12 -10.33
C ALA A 29 1.06 -6.64 -10.09
N VAL A 30 2.09 -7.33 -10.60
CA VAL A 30 2.29 -8.77 -10.39
C VAL A 30 2.53 -9.10 -8.92
N VAL A 31 3.41 -8.36 -8.25
CA VAL A 31 3.67 -8.54 -6.81
C VAL A 31 2.41 -8.29 -5.98
N GLY A 32 1.61 -7.28 -6.34
CA GLY A 32 0.31 -7.02 -5.71
C GLY A 32 -0.68 -8.17 -5.88
N ALA A 33 -0.77 -8.75 -7.08
CA ALA A 33 -1.63 -9.91 -7.35
C ALA A 33 -1.20 -11.16 -6.57
N VAL A 34 0.11 -11.44 -6.53
CA VAL A 34 0.66 -12.55 -5.73
C VAL A 34 0.36 -12.34 -4.25
N GLY A 35 0.52 -11.11 -3.74
CA GLY A 35 0.18 -10.77 -2.36
C GLY A 35 -1.29 -11.03 -2.00
N LEU A 36 -2.22 -10.69 -2.90
CA LEU A 36 -3.66 -10.98 -2.71
C LEU A 36 -3.95 -12.49 -2.73
N CYS A 37 -3.31 -13.25 -3.62
CA CYS A 37 -3.48 -14.70 -3.66
C CYS A 37 -2.94 -15.38 -2.40
N LEU A 38 -1.73 -15.01 -1.96
CA LEU A 38 -1.13 -15.52 -0.72
C LEU A 38 -1.99 -15.18 0.50
N PHE A 39 -2.59 -13.99 0.53
CA PHE A 39 -3.54 -13.61 1.58
C PHE A 39 -4.75 -14.53 1.63
N GLY A 40 -5.39 -14.82 0.50
CA GLY A 40 -6.55 -15.73 0.46
C GLY A 40 -6.22 -17.14 0.98
N VAL A 41 -5.01 -17.63 0.68
CA VAL A 41 -4.51 -18.91 1.18
C VAL A 41 -4.22 -18.83 2.67
N LEU A 42 -3.51 -17.80 3.13
CA LEU A 42 -3.19 -17.59 4.54
C LEU A 42 -4.45 -17.45 5.38
N PHE A 43 -5.49 -16.74 4.93
CA PHE A 43 -6.72 -16.61 5.72
C PHE A 43 -7.42 -17.96 5.92
N LYS A 44 -7.41 -18.81 4.88
CA LYS A 44 -7.95 -20.18 4.96
C LYS A 44 -7.13 -21.09 5.89
N VAL A 45 -5.81 -20.96 5.88
CA VAL A 45 -4.87 -21.78 6.68
C VAL A 45 -4.72 -21.26 8.11
N GLN A 46 -4.74 -19.95 8.32
CA GLN A 46 -4.63 -19.32 9.65
C GLN A 46 -5.87 -19.57 10.51
N GLY A 47 -7.05 -19.70 9.89
CA GLY A 47 -8.27 -20.14 10.58
C GLY A 47 -8.15 -21.54 11.20
N THR A 48 -7.13 -22.33 10.83
CA THR A 48 -6.90 -23.69 11.33
C THR A 48 -5.68 -23.85 12.24
N HIS A 49 -4.69 -22.93 12.26
CA HIS A 49 -3.39 -23.25 12.89
C HIS A 49 -2.61 -22.12 13.57
N LEU A 50 -3.10 -20.87 13.61
CA LEU A 50 -2.30 -19.76 14.14
C LEU A 50 -2.53 -19.53 15.64
N ALA A 51 -1.69 -20.13 16.46
CA ALA A 51 -1.59 -19.95 17.92
C ALA A 51 -0.98 -18.58 18.30
N PHE A 52 -1.49 -17.47 17.75
CA PHE A 52 -1.10 -16.13 18.20
C PHE A 52 -2.14 -15.56 19.15
N HIS A 53 -1.65 -14.83 20.16
CA HIS A 53 -2.48 -14.06 21.07
C HIS A 53 -3.41 -13.12 20.28
N SER A 54 -4.62 -12.88 20.80
CA SER A 54 -5.68 -12.13 20.12
C SER A 54 -5.21 -10.75 19.62
N ASN A 55 -4.29 -10.10 20.36
CA ASN A 55 -3.67 -8.82 20.01
C ASN A 55 -2.80 -8.88 18.76
N ALA A 56 -1.85 -9.82 18.71
CA ALA A 56 -0.98 -10.01 17.56
C ALA A 56 -1.79 -10.36 16.31
N ARG A 57 -2.85 -11.15 16.45
CA ARG A 57 -3.77 -11.48 15.35
C ARG A 57 -4.51 -10.24 14.83
N LEU A 58 -4.98 -9.37 15.72
CA LEU A 58 -5.69 -8.14 15.34
C LEU A 58 -4.76 -7.13 14.65
N LEU A 59 -3.53 -6.96 15.15
CA LEU A 59 -2.51 -6.11 14.54
C LEU A 59 -2.08 -6.61 13.16
N LEU A 60 -1.92 -7.93 13.02
CA LEU A 60 -1.63 -8.57 11.74
C LEU A 60 -2.77 -8.34 10.74
N LEU A 61 -4.04 -8.44 11.20
CA LEU A 61 -5.20 -8.15 10.37
C LEU A 61 -5.22 -6.69 9.91
N SER A 62 -4.94 -5.74 10.82
CA SER A 62 -4.82 -4.30 10.49
C SER A 62 -3.76 -4.06 9.41
N HIS A 63 -2.56 -4.60 9.59
CA HIS A 63 -1.49 -4.51 8.57
C HIS A 63 -1.94 -5.05 7.22
N HIS A 64 -2.62 -6.20 7.20
CA HIS A 64 -3.11 -6.80 5.97
C HIS A 64 -4.19 -5.96 5.28
N ILE A 65 -5.08 -5.31 6.03
CA ILE A 65 -6.06 -4.36 5.46
C ILE A 65 -5.33 -3.24 4.72
N TRP A 66 -4.27 -2.69 5.31
CA TRP A 66 -3.45 -1.66 4.66
C TRP A 66 -2.75 -2.16 3.39
N VAL A 67 -2.30 -3.42 3.36
CA VAL A 67 -1.71 -4.05 2.17
C VAL A 67 -2.75 -4.24 1.07
N VAL A 68 -3.97 -4.67 1.41
CA VAL A 68 -5.07 -4.81 0.43
C VAL A 68 -5.47 -3.45 -0.14
N LEU A 69 -5.63 -2.43 0.71
CA LEU A 69 -5.94 -1.07 0.28
C LEU A 69 -4.84 -0.50 -0.63
N GLN A 70 -3.56 -0.73 -0.29
CA GLN A 70 -2.41 -0.37 -1.13
C GLN A 70 -2.47 -1.06 -2.50
N ALA A 71 -2.77 -2.35 -2.52
CA ALA A 71 -2.84 -3.13 -3.76
C ALA A 71 -3.96 -2.61 -4.66
N ILE A 72 -5.14 -2.31 -4.10
CA ILE A 72 -6.27 -1.70 -4.83
C ILE A 72 -5.88 -0.31 -5.35
N ALA A 73 -5.29 0.54 -4.51
CA ALA A 73 -4.86 1.88 -4.90
C ALA A 73 -3.82 1.84 -6.05
N ASN A 74 -2.86 0.92 -5.97
CA ASN A 74 -1.88 0.71 -7.03
C ASN A 74 -2.53 0.18 -8.32
N LEU A 75 -3.45 -0.78 -8.23
CA LEU A 75 -4.17 -1.31 -9.39
C LEU A 75 -4.95 -0.21 -10.10
N LEU A 76 -5.71 0.60 -9.36
CA LEU A 76 -6.47 1.72 -9.92
C LEU A 76 -5.53 2.76 -10.54
N ALA A 77 -4.47 3.15 -9.84
CA ALA A 77 -3.53 4.15 -10.32
C ALA A 77 -2.78 3.73 -11.59
N HIS A 78 -2.32 2.49 -11.62
CA HIS A 78 -1.57 1.95 -12.75
C HIS A 78 -2.49 1.62 -13.93
N SER A 79 -3.69 1.10 -13.69
CA SER A 79 -4.68 0.87 -14.76
C SER A 79 -5.12 2.19 -15.40
N PHE A 80 -5.41 3.22 -14.59
CA PHE A 80 -5.73 4.55 -15.10
C PHE A 80 -4.58 5.12 -15.95
N SER A 81 -3.34 5.00 -15.45
CA SER A 81 -2.17 5.46 -16.19
C SER A 81 -2.00 4.72 -17.51
N LEU A 82 -2.23 3.40 -17.54
CA LEU A 82 -2.10 2.58 -18.74
C LEU A 82 -3.19 2.90 -19.77
N ILE A 83 -4.45 3.06 -19.35
CA ILE A 83 -5.55 3.49 -20.21
C ILE A 83 -5.27 4.89 -20.77
N TYR A 84 -4.80 5.80 -19.92
CA TYR A 84 -4.46 7.16 -20.33
C TYR A 84 -3.33 7.16 -21.36
N TYR A 85 -2.24 6.43 -21.14
CA TYR A 85 -1.15 6.31 -22.13
C TYR A 85 -1.55 5.55 -23.41
N ALA A 86 -2.61 4.73 -23.38
CA ALA A 86 -3.14 4.04 -24.55
C ALA A 86 -4.08 4.93 -25.39
N MET A 87 -4.57 6.04 -24.85
CA MET A 87 -5.31 7.02 -25.64
C MET A 87 -4.36 7.72 -26.61
N ASN A 88 -4.73 7.75 -27.89
CA ASN A 88 -3.95 8.42 -28.93
C ASN A 88 -4.08 9.94 -28.77
N PHE A 89 -3.14 10.53 -28.06
CA PHE A 89 -3.01 11.98 -27.99
C PHE A 89 -2.26 12.49 -29.21
N THR A 90 -2.90 13.40 -29.95
CA THR A 90 -2.35 14.01 -31.17
C THR A 90 -1.39 15.15 -30.87
N GLY A 91 -1.44 15.73 -29.66
CA GLY A 91 -0.58 16.84 -29.24
C GLY A 91 0.59 16.43 -28.32
N PRO A 92 1.76 17.08 -28.41
CA PRO A 92 2.96 16.72 -27.63
C PRO A 92 2.83 16.93 -26.12
N CYS A 93 1.88 17.76 -25.65
CA CYS A 93 1.64 18.02 -24.22
C CYS A 93 0.29 17.54 -23.70
N GLU A 94 -0.50 16.84 -24.53
CA GLU A 94 -1.80 16.31 -24.10
C GLU A 94 -1.67 15.13 -23.13
N TYR A 95 -0.47 14.53 -23.02
CA TYR A 95 -0.10 13.53 -22.03
C TYR A 95 0.03 14.07 -20.59
N MET A 96 -0.14 15.38 -20.39
CA MET A 96 0.04 16.02 -19.09
C MET A 96 -1.20 15.84 -18.23
N VAL A 97 -1.15 14.88 -17.30
CA VAL A 97 -2.21 14.64 -16.32
C VAL A 97 -2.31 15.83 -15.36
N SER A 98 -3.52 16.31 -15.09
CA SER A 98 -3.76 17.38 -14.12
C SER A 98 -3.20 17.04 -12.73
N MET A 99 -2.71 18.05 -12.01
CA MET A 99 -2.17 17.90 -10.66
C MET A 99 -3.21 17.28 -9.70
N ALA A 100 -4.48 17.67 -9.83
CA ALA A 100 -5.57 17.12 -9.02
C ALA A 100 -5.78 15.62 -9.24
N VAL A 101 -5.72 15.17 -10.50
CA VAL A 101 -5.85 13.76 -10.86
C VAL A 101 -4.65 12.97 -10.34
N THR A 102 -3.44 13.53 -10.46
CA THR A 102 -2.23 12.91 -9.91
C THR A 102 -2.30 12.77 -8.39
N LEU A 103 -2.78 13.79 -7.67
CA LEU A 103 -2.99 13.74 -6.22
C LEU A 103 -4.04 12.70 -5.83
N LEU A 104 -5.14 12.58 -6.58
CA LEU A 104 -6.17 11.57 -6.33
C LEU A 104 -5.66 10.14 -6.58
N LEU A 105 -4.74 9.93 -7.51
CA LEU A 105 -4.17 8.60 -7.81
C LEU A 105 -3.02 8.24 -6.85
N LYS A 106 -2.13 9.20 -6.56
CA LYS A 106 -0.90 8.98 -5.76
C LYS A 106 -1.14 9.18 -4.26
N GLY A 107 -2.09 10.01 -3.86
CA GLY A 107 -2.41 10.30 -2.47
C GLY A 107 -2.82 9.04 -1.68
N PRO A 108 -3.79 8.26 -2.18
CA PRO A 108 -4.19 7.01 -1.53
C PRO A 108 -3.03 6.02 -1.38
N ILE A 109 -2.17 5.91 -2.40
CA ILE A 109 -0.97 5.07 -2.36
C ILE A 109 -0.04 5.50 -1.22
N ALA A 110 0.25 6.80 -1.10
CA ALA A 110 1.12 7.30 -0.04
C ALA A 110 0.52 7.06 1.34
N PHE A 111 -0.78 7.32 1.50
CA PHE A 111 -1.50 7.10 2.75
C PHE A 111 -1.44 5.64 3.20
N THR A 112 -1.66 4.70 2.28
CA THR A 112 -1.61 3.27 2.62
C THR A 112 -0.21 2.78 2.96
N VAL A 113 0.86 3.38 2.39
CA VAL A 113 2.25 3.10 2.80
C VAL A 113 2.48 3.52 4.25
N TYR A 114 2.04 4.71 4.65
CA TYR A 114 2.17 5.14 6.03
C TYR A 114 1.40 4.21 6.99
N GLY A 115 0.17 3.84 6.63
CA GLY A 115 -0.62 2.88 7.42
C GLY A 115 0.10 1.54 7.62
N GLN A 116 0.77 1.02 6.58
CA GLN A 116 1.57 -0.21 6.69
C GLN A 116 2.75 -0.06 7.66
N VAL A 117 3.48 1.05 7.58
CA VAL A 117 4.64 1.32 8.45
C VAL A 117 4.20 1.40 9.91
N TRP A 118 3.10 2.11 10.20
CA TRP A 118 2.55 2.19 11.55
C TRP A 118 2.05 0.84 12.06
N ALA A 119 1.44 0.04 11.19
CA ALA A 119 1.02 -1.33 11.52
C ALA A 119 2.21 -2.24 11.87
N LEU A 120 3.30 -2.16 11.11
CA LEU A 120 4.54 -2.88 11.40
C LEU A 120 5.19 -2.41 12.70
N ALA A 121 5.24 -1.11 12.94
CA ALA A 121 5.78 -0.55 14.18
C ALA A 121 5.00 -1.04 15.41
N ALA A 122 3.67 -1.04 15.34
CA ALA A 122 2.84 -1.53 16.43
C ALA A 122 2.99 -3.05 16.66
N MET A 123 3.13 -3.84 15.60
CA MET A 123 3.48 -5.26 15.72
C MET A 123 4.84 -5.44 16.40
N ALA A 124 5.85 -4.66 16.03
CA ALA A 124 7.17 -4.73 16.67
C ALA A 124 7.09 -4.39 18.16
N VAL A 125 6.34 -3.35 18.54
CA VAL A 125 6.12 -2.99 19.95
C VAL A 125 5.41 -4.10 20.72
N GLU A 126 4.36 -4.70 20.15
CA GLU A 126 3.65 -5.82 20.77
C GLU A 126 4.59 -7.02 21.00
N ARG A 127 5.43 -7.35 20.03
CA ARG A 127 6.40 -8.45 20.16
C ARG A 127 7.51 -8.15 21.15
N CYS A 128 8.00 -6.92 21.22
CA CYS A 128 8.96 -6.50 22.24
C CYS A 128 8.36 -6.62 23.64
N TYR A 129 7.11 -6.19 23.82
CA TYR A 129 6.40 -6.31 25.10
C TYR A 129 6.17 -7.77 25.49
N ALA A 130 5.70 -8.61 24.57
CA ALA A 130 5.50 -10.04 24.80
C ALA A 130 6.80 -10.78 25.15
N THR A 131 7.93 -10.36 24.58
CA THR A 131 9.25 -10.96 24.88
C THR A 131 9.77 -10.50 26.25
N TYR A 132 9.55 -9.24 26.61
CA TYR A 132 10.01 -8.68 27.88
C TYR A 132 9.18 -9.16 29.08
N SER A 133 7.87 -9.24 28.93
CA SER A 133 6.91 -9.60 29.99
C SER A 133 6.19 -10.91 29.68
N TYR A 134 6.92 -11.96 29.30
CA TYR A 134 6.34 -13.25 28.92
C TYR A 134 5.33 -13.81 29.96
N HIS A 135 5.69 -13.75 31.25
CA HIS A 135 4.88 -14.28 32.35
C HIS A 135 3.57 -13.49 32.55
N ASP A 136 3.63 -12.16 32.53
CA ASP A 136 2.44 -11.31 32.72
C ASP A 136 1.58 -11.22 31.44
N TYR A 137 2.18 -11.49 30.27
CA TYR A 137 1.51 -11.42 28.97
C TYR A 137 0.58 -12.61 28.73
N GLU A 138 0.92 -13.82 29.20
CA GLU A 138 0.04 -14.99 29.12
C GLU A 138 -1.13 -14.93 30.12
N GLU A 139 -0.97 -14.23 31.24
CA GLU A 139 -1.99 -14.12 32.29
C GLU A 139 -2.98 -12.96 32.07
N SER A 140 -2.60 -11.95 31.27
CA SER A 140 -3.41 -10.77 30.99
C SER A 140 -4.06 -10.85 29.61
N ASP A 141 -5.40 -10.81 29.55
CA ASP A 141 -6.17 -10.59 28.32
C ASP A 141 -5.98 -9.14 27.85
N SER A 142 -4.78 -8.87 27.33
CA SER A 142 -4.22 -7.54 27.16
C SER A 142 -5.02 -6.71 26.14
N THR A 143 -5.42 -5.49 26.52
CA THR A 143 -6.15 -4.52 25.67
C THR A 143 -5.23 -3.77 24.69
N LEU A 144 -3.93 -4.06 24.74
CA LEU A 144 -2.85 -3.26 24.15
C LEU A 144 -2.91 -3.25 22.61
N GLY A 145 -3.35 -4.35 21.99
CA GLY A 145 -3.57 -4.41 20.54
C GLY A 145 -4.69 -3.47 20.06
N LYS A 146 -5.78 -3.32 20.83
CA LYS A 146 -6.88 -2.40 20.51
C LYS A 146 -6.44 -0.94 20.65
N LEU A 147 -5.66 -0.62 21.68
CA LEU A 147 -5.10 0.73 21.89
C LEU A 147 -4.19 1.13 20.72
N LEU A 148 -3.26 0.25 20.32
CA LEU A 148 -2.32 0.53 19.23
C LEU A 148 -3.03 0.75 17.89
N ILE A 149 -4.12 0.03 17.62
CA ILE A 149 -4.95 0.27 16.43
C ILE A 149 -5.72 1.59 16.54
N GLY A 150 -6.22 1.94 17.73
CA GLY A 150 -6.83 3.25 17.98
C GLY A 150 -5.87 4.40 17.65
N ILE A 151 -4.59 4.28 18.05
CA ILE A 151 -3.54 5.27 17.76
C ILE A 151 -3.21 5.30 16.25
N GLN A 152 -3.31 4.19 15.53
CA GLN A 152 -3.06 4.17 14.07
C GLN A 152 -4.12 4.89 13.25
N VAL A 153 -5.36 4.93 13.75
CA VAL A 153 -6.52 5.48 13.05
C VAL A 153 -6.77 6.96 13.41
N HIS A 154 -6.16 7.45 14.49
CA HIS A 154 -6.26 8.83 14.96
C HIS A 154 -5.10 9.70 14.47
#